data_AF-A0A1I7LHZ8-F1
#
_entry.id   AF-A0A1I7LHZ8-F1
#
_cell.length_a   1.000
_cell.length_b   1.000
_cell.length_c   1.000
_cell.angle_alpha   90.00
_cell.angle_beta   90.00
_cell.angle_gamma   90.00
#
_symmetry.space_group_name_H-M   'P 1'
#
loop_
_entity.id
_entity.type
_entity.pdbx_description
1 polymer ?
#
loop_
_entity_poly.entity_id
_entity_poly.type
_entity_poly.pdbx_seq_one_letter_code
_entity_poly.pdbx_strand_id
1 'polypeptide(L)' 'MATLDARLAPGFEFLRIAGGFRRIMKTELGQEQLCARCNEPWPMDPEFFKITGRSVGYECKACIQERKRK' A
#
# COMPACT_ATOMS: atom_id res chain seq x y z
N MET A 1 -18.16 12.21 15.87
CA MET A 1 -17.68 11.45 14.69
C MET A 1 -16.78 12.39 13.89
N ALA A 2 -15.49 12.44 14.23
CA ALA A 2 -14.56 13.39 13.61
C ALA A 2 -14.05 12.80 12.28
N THR A 3 -14.34 13.53 11.21
CA THR A 3 -13.84 13.35 9.85
C THR A 3 -12.33 13.13 9.82
N LEU A 4 -11.90 11.98 9.30
CA LEU A 4 -10.51 11.69 8.98
C LEU A 4 -10.02 12.75 7.98
N ASP A 5 -9.12 13.59 8.48
CA ASP A 5 -8.43 14.67 7.80
C ASP A 5 -7.69 14.10 6.59
N ALA A 6 -8.28 14.28 5.41
CA ALA A 6 -7.67 14.01 4.11
C ALA A 6 -6.61 15.08 3.79
N ARG A 7 -5.66 15.30 4.69
CA ARG A 7 -4.44 16.04 4.38
C ARG A 7 -3.54 15.11 3.57
N LEU A 8 -3.59 15.30 2.25
CA LEU A 8 -2.55 14.91 1.29
C LEU A 8 -1.17 15.09 1.92
N ALA A 9 -0.59 14.02 2.47
CA ALA A 9 0.75 14.07 3.05
C ALA A 9 1.79 13.96 1.92
N PRO A 10 2.65 14.98 1.72
CA PRO A 10 3.82 14.88 0.85
C PRO A 10 4.86 13.98 1.54
N GLY A 11 4.69 12.65 1.42
CA GLY A 11 5.56 11.69 2.14
C GLY A 11 5.70 10.32 1.49
N PHE A 12 5.18 10.13 0.27
CA PHE A 12 5.42 8.89 -0.46
C PHE A 12 6.75 8.98 -1.21
N GLU A 13 7.70 8.13 -0.81
CA GLU A 13 8.95 7.91 -1.51
C GLU A 13 8.80 6.74 -2.49
N PHE A 14 9.45 6.85 -3.66
CA PHE A 14 9.54 5.75 -4.60
C PHE A 14 10.69 4.83 -4.20
N LEU A 15 10.39 3.78 -3.43
CA LEU A 15 11.38 2.78 -3.05
C LEU A 15 11.41 1.64 -4.06
N ARG A 16 12.62 1.24 -4.45
CA ARG A 16 12.83 0.02 -5.24
C ARG A 16 12.95 -1.17 -4.29
N ILE A 17 11.95 -2.06 -4.31
CA ILE A 17 11.96 -3.33 -3.58
C ILE A 17 12.10 -4.50 -4.55
N ALA A 18 12.36 -5.70 -4.04
CA ALA A 18 12.36 -6.90 -4.88
C ALA A 18 10.97 -7.03 -5.53
N GLY A 19 10.91 -7.09 -6.86
CA GLY A 19 9.65 -7.05 -7.61
C GLY A 19 9.19 -5.67 -8.09
N GLY A 20 9.97 -4.60 -7.90
CA GLY A 20 9.86 -3.32 -8.63
C GLY A 20 9.74 -2.07 -7.75
N PHE A 21 9.23 -0.97 -8.33
CA PHE A 21 9.07 0.31 -7.62
C PHE A 21 7.75 0.36 -6.84
N ARG A 22 7.79 0.86 -5.61
CA ARG A 22 6.61 1.10 -4.77
C ARG A 22 6.63 2.50 -4.21
N ARG A 23 5.43 3.07 -4.06
CA ARG A 23 5.22 4.31 -3.33
C ARG A 23 5.02 3.95 -1.87
N ILE A 24 6.05 4.17 -1.06
CA ILE A 24 6.06 3.83 0.36
C ILE A 24 6.17 5.13 1.15
N MET A 25 5.38 5.23 2.20
CA MET A 25 5.45 6.30 3.19
C MET A 25 5.91 5.68 4.50
N LYS A 26 6.83 6.35 5.20
CA LYS A 26 7.24 5.97 6.55
C LYS A 26 6.54 6.90 7.53
N THR A 27 5.67 6.33 8.35
CA THR A 27 4.98 7.04 9.43
C THR A 27 5.51 6.58 10.79
N GLU A 28 5.12 7.27 11.86
CA GLU A 28 5.50 6.90 13.23
C GLU A 28 4.97 5.51 13.64
N LEU A 29 3.91 5.04 12.97
CA LEU A 29 3.30 3.73 13.18
C LEU A 29 3.97 2.61 12.37
N GLY A 30 4.67 2.94 11.28
CA GLY A 30 5.34 1.94 10.45
C GLY A 30 5.53 2.35 8.99
N GLN A 31 5.66 1.35 8.11
CA GLN A 31 5.74 1.55 6.67
C GLN A 31 4.39 1.31 6.03
N GLU A 32 3.93 2.25 5.22
CA GLU A 32 2.68 2.20 4.48
C GLU A 32 2.97 2.25 2.98
N GLN A 33 2.30 1.41 2.21
CA GLN A 33 2.39 1.38 0.76
C GLN A 33 1.10 1.88 0.12
N LEU A 34 1.22 2.73 -0.89
CA LEU A 34 0.10 3.13 -1.73
C LEU A 34 -0.29 1.99 -2.70
N CYS A 35 -1.55 1.59 -2.68
CA CYS A 35 -2.08 0.61 -3.63
C CYS A 35 -2.16 1.22 -5.04
N ALA A 36 -1.60 0.55 -6.05
CA ALA A 36 -1.62 1.02 -7.44
C ALA A 36 -3.01 1.07 -8.09
N ARG A 37 -4.03 0.47 -7.46
CA ARG A 37 -5.39 0.38 -8.01
C ARG A 37 -6.38 1.31 -7.31
N CYS A 38 -6.52 1.23 -5.99
CA CYS A 38 -7.41 2.14 -5.24
C CYS A 38 -6.74 3.47 -4.88
N ASN A 39 -5.42 3.61 -5.07
CA ASN A 39 -4.64 4.80 -4.69
C ASN A 39 -4.71 5.17 -3.20
N GLU A 40 -5.10 4.23 -2.34
CA GLU A 40 -5.11 4.42 -0.89
C GLU A 40 -3.82 3.89 -0.26
N PRO A 41 -3.28 4.56 0.77
CA PRO A 41 -2.22 4.01 1.60
C PRO A 41 -2.76 2.87 2.47
N TRP A 42 -2.00 1.78 2.51
CA TRP A 42 -2.25 0.66 3.39
C TRP A 42 -0.95 0.27 4.09
N PRO A 43 -1.00 -0.27 5.32
CA PRO A 43 0.19 -0.81 5.97
C PRO A 43 0.89 -1.82 5.05
N MET A 44 2.22 -1.77 4.97
CA MET A 44 3.04 -2.73 4.21
C MET A 44 3.14 -4.06 4.96
N ASP A 45 1.98 -4.60 5.30
CA ASP A 45 1.80 -5.78 6.12
C ASP A 45 1.21 -6.92 5.28
N PRO A 46 1.55 -8.19 5.57
CA PRO A 46 0.94 -9.34 4.92
C PRO A 46 -0.58 -9.40 5.08
N GLU A 47 -1.21 -8.69 6.01
CA GLU A 47 -2.67 -8.56 6.08
C GLU A 47 -3.24 -7.84 4.86
N PHE A 48 -2.62 -6.74 4.42
CA PHE A 48 -3.12 -5.88 3.35
C PHE A 48 -2.51 -6.19 1.98
N PHE A 49 -1.24 -6.59 1.92
CA PHE A 49 -0.54 -6.89 0.66
C PHE A 49 -0.16 -8.36 0.57
N LYS A 50 -0.08 -8.86 -0.67
CA LYS A 50 0.49 -10.19 -0.92
C LYS A 50 2.02 -10.07 -0.84
N ILE A 51 2.62 -10.66 0.19
CA ILE A 51 4.07 -10.73 0.35
C ILE A 51 4.54 -12.13 -0.07
N THR A 52 5.46 -12.18 -1.04
CA THR A 52 6.10 -13.42 -1.50
C THR A 52 7.61 -13.27 -1.38
N GLY A 53 8.20 -13.86 -0.34
CA GLY A 53 9.63 -13.71 -0.05
C GLY A 53 9.98 -12.24 0.23
N ARG A 54 10.88 -11.66 -0.58
CA ARG A 54 11.25 -10.24 -0.50
C ARG A 54 10.37 -9.31 -1.34
N SER A 55 9.39 -9.86 -2.06
CA SER A 55 8.53 -9.08 -2.95
C SER A 55 7.18 -8.79 -2.32
N VAL A 56 6.76 -7.52 -2.39
CA VAL A 56 5.42 -7.07 -2.01
C VAL A 56 4.60 -6.81 -3.26
N GLY A 57 3.32 -7.20 -3.26
CA GLY A 57 2.39 -6.90 -4.35
C GLY A 57 2.21 -5.40 -4.59
N TYR A 58 1.84 -5.02 -5.82
CA TYR A 58 1.50 -3.62 -6.17
C TYR A 58 0.10 -3.23 -5.69
N GLU A 59 -0.80 -4.21 -5.60
CA GLU A 59 -2.21 -4.04 -5.29
C GLU A 59 -2.50 -4.60 -3.90
N CYS A 60 -3.39 -3.94 -3.16
CA CYS A 60 -3.91 -4.47 -1.92
C CYS A 60 -4.75 -5.73 -2.18
N LYS A 61 -4.85 -6.60 -1.18
CA LYS A 61 -5.60 -7.85 -1.26
C LYS A 61 -7.08 -7.62 -1.59
N ALA A 62 -7.68 -6.54 -1.08
CA ALA A 62 -9.07 -6.18 -1.39
C ALA A 62 -9.27 -6.00 -2.91
N CYS A 63 -8.47 -5.13 -3.54
CA CYS A 63 -8.44 -4.94 -4.98
C CYS A 63 -8.20 -6.24 -5.75
N ILE A 64 -7.28 -7.10 -5.27
CA ILE A 64 -7.02 -8.41 -5.88
C ILE A 64 -8.26 -9.31 -5.79
N GLN A 65 -8.95 -9.35 -4.64
CA GLN A 65 -10.16 -10.15 -4.46
C GLN A 65 -11.31 -9.64 -5.34
N GLU A 66 -11.51 -8.33 -5.44
CA GLU A 66 -12.49 -7.74 -6.34
C GLU A 66 -12.21 -8.11 -7.80
N ARG A 67 -10.93 -8.19 -8.19
CA ARG A 67 -10.55 -8.65 -9.54
C ARG A 67 -10.93 -10.10 -9.77
N LYS A 68 -10.71 -10.97 -8.78
CA LYS A 68 -10.98 -12.41 -8.87
C LYS A 68 -12.47 -12.76 -8.88
N ARG A 69 -13.32 -11.85 -8.39
CA ARG A 69 -14.78 -12.01 -8.38
C ARG A 69 -15.44 -11.64 -9.71
N LYS A 70 -14.71 -11.03 -10.64
CA LYS A 70 -15.14 -10.81 -12.04
C LYS A 70 -14.68 -11.95 -12.91
#